data_AF-A0A329QQP1-F1
#
_entry.id   AF-A0A329QQP1-F1
#
_cell.length_a   1.000
_cell.length_b   1.000
_cell.length_c   1.000
_cell.angle_alpha   90.00
_cell.angle_beta   90.00
_cell.angle_gamma   90.00
#
_symmetry.space_group_name_H-M   'P 1'
#
loop_
_entity.id
_entity.type
_entity.pdbx_description
1 polymer ?
#
loop_
_entity_poly.entity_id
_entity_poly.type
_entity_poly.pdbx_seq_one_letter_code
_entity_poly.pdbx_strand_id
1 'polypeptide(L)'
;MTGQKEQVPPFLVSETKCARQRGEIGVMTSDHGAARLRAELDRVQRLGIESVPVFYFDDGSVLDGEQAEETLLAALDTLTT
;
A
#
# COMPACT_ATOMS: atom_id res chain seq x y z
N MET A 1 6.50 -42.00 7.23
CA MET A 1 7.42 -41.05 6.56
C MET A 1 6.64 -39.78 6.30
N THR A 2 6.78 -38.82 7.20
CA THR A 2 5.96 -37.60 7.26
C THR A 2 6.41 -36.65 6.15
N GLY A 3 5.60 -36.51 5.10
CA GLY A 3 5.82 -35.51 4.07
C GLY A 3 5.72 -34.13 4.69
N GLN A 4 6.86 -33.44 4.81
CA GLN A 4 6.88 -32.03 5.15
C GLN A 4 6.16 -31.29 4.01
N LYS A 5 4.96 -30.79 4.30
CA LYS A 5 4.33 -29.78 3.45
C LYS A 5 5.21 -28.55 3.56
N GLU A 6 5.97 -28.29 2.51
CA GLU A 6 6.72 -27.05 2.35
C GLU A 6 5.70 -25.90 2.46
N GLN A 7 5.74 -25.21 3.59
CA GLN A 7 4.92 -24.03 3.82
C GLN A 7 5.52 -22.92 2.97
N VAL A 8 4.96 -22.73 1.77
CA VAL A 8 5.28 -21.58 0.92
C VAL A 8 4.86 -20.33 1.69
N PRO A 9 5.78 -19.39 1.99
CA PRO A 9 5.43 -18.19 2.75
C PRO A 9 4.39 -17.37 1.97
N PRO A 10 3.39 -16.78 2.65
CA PRO A 10 2.22 -16.14 2.02
C PRO A 10 2.51 -14.92 1.15
N PHE A 11 3.79 -14.53 0.97
CA PHE A 11 4.22 -13.32 0.28
C PHE A 11 5.08 -13.56 -0.98
N LEU A 12 5.22 -14.80 -1.45
CA LEU A 12 5.86 -15.05 -2.74
C LEU A 12 4.92 -14.64 -3.88
N VAL A 13 5.04 -13.39 -4.32
CA VAL A 13 4.36 -12.89 -5.52
C VAL A 13 5.03 -13.51 -6.75
N SER A 14 4.27 -14.21 -7.58
CA SER A 14 4.80 -14.81 -8.80
C SER A 14 5.12 -13.75 -9.86
N GLU A 15 6.33 -13.78 -10.40
CA GLU A 15 6.76 -12.92 -11.51
C GLU A 15 5.82 -13.00 -12.71
N THR A 16 5.27 -14.18 -13.02
CA THR A 16 4.32 -14.35 -14.12
C THR A 16 3.00 -13.61 -13.89
N LYS A 17 2.53 -13.54 -12.64
CA LYS A 17 1.33 -12.80 -12.26
C LYS A 17 1.57 -11.29 -12.38
N CYS A 18 2.71 -10.81 -11.88
CA CYS A 18 3.07 -9.40 -12.00
C CYS A 18 3.30 -8.97 -13.45
N ALA A 19 3.95 -9.79 -14.27
CA ALA A 19 4.20 -9.49 -15.68
C ALA A 19 2.90 -9.31 -16.47
N ARG A 20 1.94 -10.22 -16.29
CA ARG A 20 0.61 -10.10 -16.90
C ARG A 20 -0.07 -8.79 -16.52
N GLN A 21 -0.16 -8.51 -15.22
CA GLN A 21 -0.87 -7.33 -14.72
C GLN A 21 -0.24 -6.03 -15.23
N ARG A 22 1.11 -5.93 -15.24
CA ARG A 22 1.82 -4.76 -15.81
C ARG A 22 1.44 -4.49 -17.26
N GLY A 23 1.32 -5.54 -18.08
CA GLY A 23 0.92 -5.42 -19.48
C GLY A 23 -0.53 -4.91 -19.65
N GLU A 24 -1.45 -5.34 -18.78
CA GLU A 24 -2.85 -4.90 -18.79
C GLU A 24 -2.99 -3.40 -18.47
N ILE A 25 -2.12 -2.85 -17.61
CA ILE A 25 -2.16 -1.44 -17.18
C ILE A 25 -1.11 -0.54 -17.86
N GLY A 26 -0.33 -1.08 -18.80
CA GLY A 26 0.69 -0.31 -19.55
C GLY A 26 1.92 0.12 -18.74
N VAL A 27 2.25 -0.56 -17.64
CA VAL A 27 3.37 -0.21 -16.76
C VAL A 27 4.69 -0.78 -17.28
N MET A 28 5.70 0.10 -17.41
CA MET A 28 7.07 -0.28 -17.77
C MET A 28 7.92 -0.59 -16.53
N THR A 29 8.88 -1.51 -16.67
CA THR A 29 9.84 -1.85 -15.62
C THR A 29 10.97 -0.82 -15.55
N SER A 30 11.48 -0.57 -14.33
CA SER A 30 12.68 0.24 -14.12
C SER A 30 13.57 -0.39 -13.06
N ASP A 31 14.89 -0.23 -13.21
CA ASP A 31 15.88 -0.80 -12.30
C ASP A 31 15.98 -0.04 -10.96
N HIS A 32 15.35 1.14 -10.88
CA HIS A 32 15.35 1.99 -9.68
C HIS A 32 14.17 1.74 -8.75
N GLY A 33 13.19 0.91 -9.14
CA GLY A 33 11.97 0.67 -8.35
C GLY A 33 12.25 0.15 -6.94
N ALA A 34 13.23 -0.74 -6.79
CA ALA A 34 13.58 -1.33 -5.50
C ALA A 34 14.21 -0.32 -4.53
N ALA A 35 15.09 0.55 -5.02
CA ALA A 35 15.72 1.59 -4.19
C ALA A 35 14.69 2.63 -3.75
N ARG A 36 13.82 3.08 -4.68
CA ARG A 36 12.75 4.02 -4.39
C ARG A 36 11.72 3.46 -3.40
N LEU A 37 11.34 2.19 -3.55
CA LEU A 37 10.42 1.51 -2.64
C LEU A 37 10.99 1.46 -1.22
N ARG A 38 12.25 1.06 -1.05
CA ARG A 38 12.89 1.03 0.28
C ARG A 38 12.95 2.41 0.92
N ALA A 39 13.34 3.44 0.16
CA ALA A 39 13.36 4.80 0.66
C ALA A 39 11.98 5.30 1.11
N GLU A 40 10.92 4.93 0.40
CA GLU A 40 9.55 5.28 0.78
C GLU A 40 9.07 4.50 2.00
N LEU A 41 9.37 3.20 2.10
CA LEU A 41 9.07 2.42 3.30
C LEU A 41 9.80 2.95 4.53
N ASP A 42 11.07 3.33 4.41
CA ASP A 42 11.83 3.99 5.49
C ASP A 42 11.19 5.33 5.90
N ARG A 43 10.68 6.09 4.92
CA ARG A 43 9.95 7.34 5.18
C ARG A 43 8.66 7.06 5.95
N VAL A 44 7.85 6.12 5.48
CA VAL A 44 6.55 5.76 6.09
C VAL A 44 6.75 5.19 7.49
N GLN A 45 7.77 4.36 7.70
CA GLN A 45 8.07 3.78 9.02
C GLN A 45 8.40 4.86 10.06
N ARG A 46 9.03 5.97 9.67
CA ARG A 46 9.29 7.12 10.56
C ARG A 46 8.04 7.94 10.89
N LEU A 47 6.92 7.75 10.19
CA LEU A 47 5.65 8.42 10.49
C LEU A 47 4.90 7.77 11.67
N GLY A 48 5.37 6.62 12.18
CA GLY A 48 4.72 5.93 13.30
C GLY A 48 3.37 5.30 12.92
N ILE A 49 3.13 5.05 11.64
CA ILE A 49 1.92 4.41 11.13
C ILE A 49 1.94 2.92 11.52
N GLU A 50 0.92 2.47 12.24
CA GLU A 50 0.78 1.09 12.71
C GLU A 50 -0.05 0.21 11.77
N SER A 51 -1.02 0.79 11.07
CA SER A 51 -1.89 0.14 10.09
C SER A 51 -2.13 1.00 8.85
N VAL A 52 -2.48 0.36 7.73
CA VAL A 52 -2.89 1.03 6.48
C VAL A 52 -4.30 0.59 6.10
N PRO A 53 -5.11 1.41 5.41
CA PRO A 53 -4.80 2.77 4.93
C PRO A 53 -4.83 3.85 6.02
N VAL A 54 -4.09 4.94 5.81
CA VAL A 54 -4.17 6.18 6.62
C VAL A 54 -4.37 7.36 5.68
N PHE A 55 -5.31 8.23 6.01
CA PHE A 55 -5.64 9.44 5.26
C PHE A 55 -5.25 10.67 6.09
N TYR A 56 -4.47 11.56 5.50
CA TYR A 56 -4.10 12.85 6.06
C TYR A 56 -4.82 13.94 5.28
N PHE A 57 -5.52 14.83 5.99
CA PHE A 57 -6.24 15.96 5.41
C PHE A 57 -5.51 17.27 5.70
N ASP A 58 -5.73 18.30 4.88
CA ASP A 58 -5.00 19.58 4.97
C ASP A 58 -5.31 20.36 6.27
N ASP A 59 -6.46 20.09 6.90
CA ASP A 59 -6.82 20.63 8.22
C ASP A 59 -6.10 19.94 9.40
N GLY A 60 -5.25 18.96 9.10
CA GLY A 60 -4.51 18.18 10.09
C GLY A 60 -5.29 17.01 10.68
N SER A 61 -6.52 16.76 10.23
CA SER A 61 -7.25 15.56 10.63
C SER A 61 -6.63 14.30 10.01
N VAL A 62 -6.73 13.18 10.73
CA VAL A 62 -6.16 11.89 10.35
C VAL A 62 -7.22 10.81 10.54
N LEU A 63 -7.43 9.98 9.51
CA LEU A 63 -8.28 8.80 9.57
C LEU A 63 -7.44 7.53 9.36
N ASP A 64 -7.54 6.57 10.27
CA ASP A 64 -6.83 5.29 10.21
C ASP A 64 -7.82 4.14 9.91
N GLY A 65 -7.41 3.24 9.03
CA GLY A 65 -8.15 2.04 8.68
C GLY A 65 -9.16 2.27 7.56
N GLU A 66 -9.86 1.20 7.20
CA GLU A 66 -10.95 1.28 6.23
C GLU A 66 -12.10 2.10 6.81
N GLN A 67 -12.38 3.24 6.16
CA GLN A 67 -13.44 4.15 6.55
C GLN A 67 -14.66 3.97 5.66
N ALA A 68 -15.83 4.25 6.23
CA ALA A 68 -17.05 4.42 5.44
C ALA A 68 -16.90 5.64 4.51
N GLU A 69 -17.50 5.56 3.32
CA GLU A 69 -17.43 6.63 2.31
C GLU A 69 -17.94 7.96 2.86
N GLU A 70 -19.02 7.92 3.64
CA GLU A 70 -19.61 9.10 4.28
C GLU A 70 -18.64 9.80 5.24
N THR A 71 -17.75 9.03 5.89
CA THR A 71 -16.73 9.58 6.80
C THR A 71 -15.62 10.30 6.00
N LEU A 72 -15.22 9.73 4.87
CA LEU A 72 -14.25 10.37 3.98
C LEU A 72 -14.82 11.65 3.37
N LEU A 73 -16.08 11.63 2.92
CA LEU A 73 -16.75 12.81 2.37
C LEU A 73 -16.87 13.93 3.40
N ALA A 74 -17.30 13.62 4.63
CA ALA A 74 -17.39 14.60 5.70
C ALA A 74 -16.04 15.28 5.99
N ALA A 75 -14.94 14.52 5.97
CA ALA A 75 -13.59 15.05 6.17
C ALA A 75 -13.08 15.89 4.98
N LEU A 76 -13.61 15.69 3.76
CA LEU A 76 -13.30 16.55 2.62
C LEU A 76 -14.10 17.86 2.64
N ASP A 77 -15.37 17.79 3.05
CA ASP A 77 -16.23 18.98 3.13
C ASP A 77 -15.67 20.02 4.13
N THR A 78 -15.05 19.58 5.23
CA THR A 78 -14.41 20.48 6.20
C THR A 78 -13.23 21.27 5.64
N LEU A 79 -12.61 20.82 4.53
CA LEU A 79 -11.49 21.50 3.88
C LEU A 79 -11.91 22.62 2.92
N THR A 80 -13.18 22.66 2.53
CA THR A 80 -13.68 23.57 1.49
C THR A 80 -14.48 24.76 2.01
N THR A 81 -14.58 24.89 3.34
CA THR A 81 -15.29 25.97 4.05
C THR A 81 -14.33 27.02 4.58
#